data_AF-A0A3M7NS58-F1
#
_entry.id   AF-A0A3M7NS58-F1
#
_cell.length_a   1.000
_cell.length_b   1.000
_cell.length_c   1.000
_cell.angle_alpha   90.00
_cell.angle_beta   90.00
_cell.angle_gamma   90.00
#
_symmetry.space_group_name_H-M   'P 1'
#
loop_
_entity.id
_entity.type
_entity.pdbx_description
1 polymer ?
#
loop_
_entity_poly.entity_id
_entity_poly.type
_entity_poly.pdbx_seq_one_letter_code
_entity_poly.pdbx_strand_id
1 'polypeptide(L)'
;MSTSNYIDIDSLTSDEFSAYDHAATLIQRSNNPADPIIDLNAPLSRALFDLQEIDSHIHTLTSHSALDILRYNRTQSEAAQRILNKVEEERDRLNASYARLQQEVLGRYERASTVKLNAIRSWEVLQLGRQVQRVLTLGRQFETAIADSGLGASRVGKEDHQALVRATRLILAFRDLMAGAQGPEVGRVDLIKTIRGRIFEDGEARVLDFARRTVREFAMSSLAGPTVSNGTFKDVEGNSARFTSACHILYLLSPAPRIDGAKMVEADFEPEYLLRALQSYLQSAITSSSAAIGRALAQLPLLERTMVEEILNRGGVSARTLRSQKEAVRQEIKQCVMQGSKTPQIMADGSTGATEEATNSWEREAAVMVGSVMAPLGR
;
A
#
# COMPACT_ATOMS: atom_id res chain seq x y z
N MET A 1 -48.92 -48.19 77.85
CA MET A 1 -49.63 -49.42 78.23
C MET A 1 -49.45 -50.38 77.07
N SER A 2 -48.62 -51.40 77.27
CA SER A 2 -48.23 -52.34 76.22
C SER A 2 -49.40 -53.28 75.94
N THR A 3 -50.18 -53.01 74.90
CA THR A 3 -51.02 -54.04 74.30
C THR A 3 -50.05 -55.02 73.63
N SER A 4 -50.01 -56.26 74.13
CA SER A 4 -49.30 -57.35 73.45
C SER A 4 -49.99 -57.56 72.11
N ASN A 5 -49.56 -56.82 71.08
CA ASN A 5 -50.17 -56.91 69.76
C ASN A 5 -49.91 -58.31 69.22
N TYR A 6 -51.00 -59.00 68.89
CA TYR A 6 -51.00 -60.31 68.27
C TYR A 6 -50.28 -60.34 66.91
N ILE A 7 -50.12 -59.16 66.29
CA ILE A 7 -49.47 -58.93 65.01
C ILE A 7 -48.28 -57.99 65.23
N ASP A 8 -47.14 -58.34 64.64
CA ASP A 8 -45.95 -57.50 64.61
C ASP A 8 -46.12 -56.42 63.51
N ILE A 9 -46.80 -55.33 63.87
CA ILE A 9 -47.13 -54.23 62.95
C ILE A 9 -45.86 -53.55 62.42
N ASP A 10 -44.80 -53.46 63.23
CA ASP A 10 -43.55 -52.78 62.86
C ASP A 10 -42.87 -53.48 61.67
N SER A 11 -42.94 -54.82 61.63
CA SER A 11 -42.46 -55.61 60.48
C SER A 11 -43.26 -55.34 59.19
N LEU A 12 -44.57 -55.10 59.31
CA LEU A 12 -45.49 -54.85 58.19
C LEU A 12 -45.41 -53.42 57.66
N THR A 13 -45.03 -52.45 58.50
CA THR A 13 -44.88 -51.04 58.11
C THR A 13 -43.48 -50.65 57.68
N SER A 14 -42.54 -51.59 57.70
CA SER A 14 -41.16 -51.35 57.28
C SER A 14 -41.05 -51.09 55.76
N ASP A 15 -40.14 -50.21 55.36
CA ASP A 15 -39.91 -49.88 53.94
C ASP A 15 -39.41 -51.07 53.10
N GLU A 16 -38.94 -52.14 53.74
CA GLU A 16 -38.47 -53.39 53.12
C GLU A 16 -39.57 -54.47 53.02
N PHE A 17 -40.80 -54.17 53.46
CA PHE A 17 -41.88 -55.15 53.47
C PHE A 17 -42.27 -55.59 52.05
N SER A 18 -42.15 -56.89 51.80
CA SER A 18 -42.58 -57.55 50.56
C SER A 18 -43.74 -58.49 50.85
N ALA A 19 -44.88 -58.24 50.19
CA ALA A 19 -46.09 -59.06 50.35
C ALA A 19 -45.88 -60.53 49.96
N TYR A 20 -45.00 -60.79 48.98
CA TYR A 20 -44.72 -62.14 48.50
C TYR A 20 -43.88 -62.94 49.50
N ASP A 21 -42.90 -62.32 50.13
CA ASP A 21 -42.03 -62.98 51.13
C ASP A 21 -42.79 -63.23 52.44
N HIS A 22 -43.67 -62.30 52.82
CA HIS A 22 -44.58 -62.50 53.95
C HIS A 22 -45.56 -63.65 53.69
N ALA A 23 -46.14 -63.73 52.49
CA ALA A 23 -47.00 -64.86 52.12
C ALA A 23 -46.22 -66.19 52.09
N ALA A 24 -45.00 -66.20 51.55
CA ALA A 24 -44.15 -67.40 51.50
C ALA A 24 -43.78 -67.90 52.90
N THR A 25 -43.41 -66.99 53.81
CA THR A 25 -43.09 -67.33 55.20
C THR A 25 -44.32 -67.82 55.97
N LEU A 26 -45.51 -67.28 55.71
CA LEU A 26 -46.77 -67.78 56.28
C LEU A 26 -47.08 -69.22 55.83
N ILE A 27 -46.93 -69.51 54.53
CA ILE A 27 -47.14 -70.86 53.99
C ILE A 27 -46.13 -71.86 54.58
N GLN A 28 -44.86 -71.46 54.72
CA GLN A 28 -43.81 -72.28 55.32
C GLN A 28 -44.02 -72.50 56.82
N ARG A 29 -44.63 -71.55 57.54
CA ARG A 29 -44.96 -71.67 58.96
C ARG A 29 -46.19 -72.52 59.22
N SER A 30 -47.17 -72.52 58.31
CA SER A 30 -48.44 -73.25 58.50
C SER A 30 -48.37 -74.71 58.08
N ASN A 31 -47.44 -75.10 57.20
CA ASN A 31 -47.35 -76.44 56.63
C ASN A 31 -46.17 -77.23 57.21
N ASN A 32 -46.38 -78.52 57.49
CA ASN A 32 -45.33 -79.43 57.93
C ASN A 32 -44.59 -79.98 56.70
N PRO A 33 -43.24 -79.95 56.65
CA PRO A 33 -42.47 -80.48 55.51
C PRO A 33 -42.64 -81.99 55.26
N ALA A 34 -43.28 -82.73 56.18
CA ALA A 34 -43.53 -84.17 56.05
C ALA A 34 -44.85 -84.52 55.33
N ASP A 35 -45.76 -83.57 55.12
CA ASP A 35 -47.05 -83.82 54.47
C ASP A 35 -46.98 -83.70 52.93
N PRO A 36 -47.55 -84.64 52.16
CA PRO A 36 -47.45 -84.67 50.69
C PRO A 36 -48.41 -83.70 49.97
N ILE A 37 -49.30 -83.01 50.69
CA ILE A 37 -50.27 -82.06 50.13
C ILE A 37 -50.15 -80.75 50.92
N ILE A 38 -49.96 -79.64 50.21
CA ILE A 38 -49.87 -78.30 50.80
C ILE A 38 -51.28 -77.80 51.12
N ASP A 39 -51.56 -77.46 52.38
CA ASP A 39 -52.80 -76.80 52.76
C ASP A 39 -52.65 -75.28 52.64
N LEU A 40 -53.51 -74.69 51.79
CA LEU A 40 -53.59 -73.24 51.55
C LEU A 40 -54.73 -72.57 52.34
N ASN A 41 -55.64 -73.36 52.91
CA ASN A 41 -56.78 -72.80 53.63
C ASN A 41 -56.37 -72.24 55.00
N ALA A 42 -55.45 -72.92 55.69
CA ALA A 42 -54.89 -72.46 56.95
C ALA A 42 -54.15 -71.11 56.84
N PRO A 43 -53.16 -70.91 55.93
CA PRO A 43 -52.49 -69.62 55.79
C PRO A 43 -53.41 -68.51 55.28
N LEU A 44 -54.39 -68.84 54.41
CA LEU A 44 -55.36 -67.86 53.92
C LEU A 44 -56.30 -67.39 55.03
N SER A 45 -56.82 -68.29 55.86
CA SER A 45 -57.68 -67.92 56.98
C SER A 45 -56.92 -67.09 58.02
N ARG A 46 -55.63 -67.40 58.25
CA ARG A 46 -54.74 -66.60 59.10
C ARG A 46 -54.54 -65.18 58.57
N ALA A 47 -54.22 -65.03 57.28
CA ALA A 47 -54.00 -63.71 56.66
C ALA A 47 -55.28 -62.85 56.64
N LEU A 48 -56.45 -63.47 56.42
CA LEU A 48 -57.73 -62.76 56.50
C LEU A 48 -58.04 -62.28 57.92
N PHE A 49 -57.75 -63.11 58.92
CA PHE A 49 -57.90 -62.73 60.32
C PHE A 49 -56.95 -61.57 60.67
N ASP A 50 -55.70 -61.63 60.21
CA ASP A 50 -54.73 -60.55 60.44
C ASP A 50 -55.17 -59.23 59.77
N LEU A 51 -55.73 -59.30 58.56
CA LEU A 51 -56.27 -58.12 57.87
C LEU A 51 -57.48 -57.52 58.61
N GLN A 52 -58.39 -58.36 59.12
CA GLN A 52 -59.53 -57.91 59.91
C GLN A 52 -59.08 -57.24 61.21
N GLU A 53 -58.06 -57.79 61.87
CA GLU A 53 -57.51 -57.22 63.11
C GLU A 53 -56.81 -55.88 62.84
N ILE A 54 -56.04 -55.77 61.74
CA ILE A 54 -55.42 -54.51 61.32
C ILE A 54 -56.49 -53.46 61.01
N ASP A 55 -57.57 -53.82 60.31
CA ASP A 55 -58.65 -52.89 59.99
C ASP A 55 -59.40 -52.42 61.25
N SER A 56 -59.71 -53.34 62.16
CA SER A 56 -60.28 -53.02 63.48
C SER A 56 -59.37 -52.10 64.30
N HIS A 57 -58.06 -52.36 64.27
CA HIS A 57 -57.06 -51.55 64.96
C HIS A 57 -56.94 -50.14 64.34
N ILE A 58 -56.90 -50.04 63.01
CA ILE A 58 -56.94 -48.75 62.29
C ILE A 58 -58.23 -48.00 62.63
N HIS A 59 -59.38 -48.67 62.63
CA HIS A 59 -60.66 -48.05 62.96
C HIS A 59 -60.69 -47.54 64.41
N THR A 60 -60.13 -48.31 65.35
CA THR A 60 -60.03 -47.93 66.76
C THR A 60 -59.08 -46.75 66.95
N LEU A 61 -57.90 -46.78 66.33
CA LEU A 61 -56.94 -45.68 66.40
C LEU A 61 -57.47 -44.41 65.73
N THR A 62 -58.06 -44.53 64.54
CA THR A 62 -58.61 -43.39 63.81
C THR A 62 -59.82 -42.79 64.50
N SER A 63 -60.71 -43.59 65.09
CA SER A 63 -61.84 -43.07 65.87
C SER A 63 -61.39 -42.44 67.19
N HIS A 64 -60.44 -43.04 67.90
CA HIS A 64 -59.92 -42.52 69.17
C HIS A 64 -59.09 -41.24 68.99
N SER A 65 -58.26 -41.18 67.95
CA SER A 65 -57.37 -40.04 67.66
C SER A 65 -57.89 -39.14 66.52
N ALA A 66 -59.16 -39.27 66.12
CA ALA A 66 -59.75 -38.54 64.99
C ALA A 66 -59.48 -37.03 65.07
N LEU A 67 -59.67 -36.45 66.25
CA LEU A 67 -59.48 -35.02 66.49
C LEU A 67 -58.01 -34.61 66.37
N ASP A 68 -57.08 -35.44 66.83
CA ASP A 68 -55.65 -35.13 66.79
C ASP A 68 -55.10 -35.22 65.37
N ILE A 69 -55.56 -36.20 64.58
CA ILE A 69 -55.23 -36.33 63.15
C ILE A 69 -55.78 -35.12 62.38
N LEU A 70 -57.04 -34.73 62.61
CA LEU A 70 -57.64 -33.56 61.97
C LEU A 70 -56.94 -32.25 62.36
N ARG A 71 -56.55 -32.11 63.64
CA ARG A 71 -55.78 -30.96 64.11
C ARG A 71 -54.40 -30.91 63.48
N TYR A 72 -53.69 -32.03 63.43
CA TYR A 72 -52.38 -32.13 62.80
C TYR A 72 -52.45 -31.81 61.31
N ASN A 73 -53.41 -32.38 60.58
CA ASN A 73 -53.60 -32.08 59.16
C ASN A 73 -53.92 -30.60 58.95
N ARG A 74 -54.81 -30.03 59.77
CA ARG A 74 -55.14 -28.60 59.72
C ARG A 74 -53.93 -27.72 59.98
N THR A 75 -53.13 -27.99 61.01
CA THR A 75 -51.93 -27.18 61.30
C THR A 75 -50.88 -27.33 60.21
N GLN A 76 -50.72 -28.53 59.65
CA GLN A 76 -49.83 -28.78 58.51
C GLN A 76 -50.29 -28.04 57.26
N SER A 77 -51.59 -28.06 56.92
CA SER A 77 -52.16 -27.31 55.81
C SER A 77 -52.02 -25.80 56.01
N GLU A 78 -52.32 -25.29 57.21
CA GLU A 78 -52.16 -23.88 57.54
C GLU A 78 -50.70 -23.43 57.46
N ALA A 79 -49.76 -24.26 57.93
CA ALA A 79 -48.32 -23.98 57.82
C ALA A 79 -47.84 -24.00 56.36
N ALA A 80 -48.26 -25.00 55.58
CA ALA A 80 -47.96 -25.08 54.15
C ALA A 80 -48.50 -23.87 53.39
N GLN A 81 -49.73 -23.43 53.68
CA GLN A 81 -50.32 -22.24 53.07
C GLN A 81 -49.51 -20.97 53.39
N ARG A 82 -49.06 -20.80 54.64
CA ARG A 82 -48.22 -19.65 55.03
C ARG A 82 -46.88 -19.64 54.31
N ILE A 83 -46.25 -20.80 54.16
CA ILE A 83 -44.98 -20.94 53.43
C ILE A 83 -45.20 -20.61 51.95
N LEU A 84 -46.25 -21.18 51.34
CA LEU A 84 -46.59 -20.93 49.94
C LEU A 84 -46.81 -19.43 49.69
N ASN A 85 -47.62 -18.77 50.53
CA ASN A 85 -47.89 -17.34 50.39
C ASN A 85 -46.61 -16.50 50.45
N LYS A 86 -45.67 -16.84 51.36
CA LYS A 86 -44.37 -16.14 51.45
C LYS A 86 -43.50 -16.37 50.22
N VAL A 87 -43.47 -17.60 49.71
CA VAL A 87 -42.70 -17.94 48.51
C VAL A 87 -43.29 -17.25 47.28
N GLU A 88 -44.62 -17.17 47.17
CA GLU A 88 -45.31 -16.43 46.11
C GLU A 88 -45.02 -14.93 46.18
N GLU A 89 -45.05 -14.34 47.38
CA GLU A 89 -44.70 -12.93 47.58
C GLU A 89 -43.24 -12.64 47.16
N GLU A 90 -42.28 -13.47 47.56
CA GLU A 90 -40.88 -13.31 47.17
C GLU A 90 -40.65 -13.58 45.68
N ARG A 91 -41.37 -14.54 45.08
CA ARG A 91 -41.36 -14.76 43.63
C ARG A 91 -41.84 -13.51 42.90
N ASP A 92 -42.94 -12.92 43.34
CA ASP A 92 -43.50 -11.73 42.70
C ASP A 92 -42.60 -10.52 42.86
N ARG A 93 -41.97 -10.38 44.03
CA ARG A 93 -40.93 -9.38 44.27
C ARG A 93 -39.73 -9.55 43.35
N LEU A 94 -39.27 -10.78 43.15
CA LEU A 94 -38.15 -11.11 42.26
C LEU A 94 -38.51 -10.86 40.78
N ASN A 95 -39.71 -11.26 40.37
CA ASN A 95 -40.19 -10.99 39.01
C ASN A 95 -40.29 -9.48 38.74
N ALA A 96 -40.81 -8.70 39.69
CA ALA A 96 -40.89 -7.25 39.58
C ALA A 96 -39.52 -6.57 39.61
N SER A 97 -38.54 -7.09 40.35
CA SER A 97 -37.17 -6.57 40.32
C SER A 97 -36.46 -6.92 39.02
N TYR A 98 -36.67 -8.14 38.48
CA TYR A 98 -36.13 -8.56 37.19
C TYR A 98 -36.71 -7.73 36.04
N ALA A 99 -38.03 -7.50 36.02
CA ALA A 99 -38.67 -6.68 35.00
C ALA A 99 -38.12 -5.24 34.99
N ARG A 100 -37.88 -4.66 36.19
CA ARG A 100 -37.22 -3.35 36.33
C ARG A 100 -35.78 -3.38 35.82
N LEU A 101 -34.99 -4.38 36.22
CA LEU A 101 -33.61 -4.52 35.78
C LEU A 101 -33.51 -4.70 34.26
N GLN A 102 -34.41 -5.48 33.67
CA GLN A 102 -34.48 -5.66 32.22
C GLN A 102 -34.75 -4.33 31.50
N GLN A 103 -35.74 -3.56 31.96
CA GLN A 103 -36.05 -2.28 31.31
C GLN A 103 -34.93 -1.25 31.50
N GLU A 104 -34.36 -1.16 32.69
CA GLU A 104 -33.34 -0.17 33.01
C GLU A 104 -31.97 -0.52 32.44
N VAL A 105 -31.55 -1.78 32.49
CA VAL A 105 -30.21 -2.19 32.07
C VAL A 105 -30.19 -2.63 30.61
N LEU A 106 -31.02 -3.59 30.21
CA LEU A 106 -31.01 -4.07 28.82
C LEU A 106 -31.47 -2.98 27.86
N GLY A 107 -32.55 -2.26 28.19
CA GLY A 107 -33.04 -1.15 27.37
C GLY A 107 -32.05 0.03 27.25
N ARG A 108 -31.19 0.26 28.26
CA ARG A 108 -30.10 1.25 28.15
C ARG A 108 -28.91 0.69 27.38
N TYR A 109 -28.57 -0.58 27.58
CA TYR A 109 -27.48 -1.24 26.88
C TYR A 109 -27.73 -1.29 25.36
N GLU A 110 -28.93 -1.64 24.92
CA GLU A 110 -29.29 -1.67 23.50
C GLU A 110 -29.17 -0.28 22.86
N ARG A 111 -29.65 0.77 23.55
CA ARG A 111 -29.49 2.15 23.11
C ARG A 111 -28.02 2.57 23.08
N ALA A 112 -27.23 2.19 24.09
CA ALA A 112 -25.79 2.47 24.11
C ALA A 112 -25.06 1.73 22.97
N SER A 113 -25.46 0.51 22.66
CA SER A 113 -24.90 -0.30 21.58
C SER A 113 -25.17 0.32 20.21
N THR A 114 -26.40 0.78 19.97
CA THR A 114 -26.74 1.48 18.72
C THR A 114 -25.99 2.81 18.59
N VAL A 115 -25.88 3.58 19.67
CA VAL A 115 -25.08 4.82 19.68
C VAL A 115 -23.60 4.54 19.43
N LYS A 116 -23.03 3.49 20.06
CA LYS A 116 -21.64 3.07 19.81
C LYS A 116 -21.42 2.72 18.34
N LEU A 117 -22.32 1.94 17.73
CA LEU A 117 -22.23 1.58 16.32
C LEU A 117 -22.30 2.82 15.42
N ASN A 118 -23.23 3.73 15.71
CA ASN A 118 -23.36 4.99 14.97
C ASN A 118 -22.12 5.88 15.13
N ALA A 119 -21.53 5.93 16.33
CA ALA A 119 -20.30 6.66 16.58
C ALA A 119 -19.12 6.09 15.79
N ILE A 120 -18.94 4.76 15.78
CA ILE A 120 -17.90 4.09 14.98
C ILE A 120 -18.06 4.40 13.50
N ARG A 121 -19.27 4.22 12.96
CA ARG A 121 -19.57 4.55 11.55
C ARG A 121 -19.32 6.02 11.24
N SER A 122 -19.71 6.93 12.13
CA SER A 122 -19.46 8.37 11.95
C SER A 122 -17.95 8.69 11.95
N TRP A 123 -17.17 7.98 12.76
CA TRP A 123 -15.72 8.14 12.80
C TRP A 123 -15.06 7.62 11.52
N GLU A 124 -15.46 6.45 11.02
CA GLU A 124 -14.99 5.90 9.74
C GLU A 124 -15.28 6.88 8.59
N VAL A 125 -16.50 7.46 8.55
CA VAL A 125 -16.87 8.47 7.55
C VAL A 125 -16.02 9.74 7.68
N LEU A 126 -15.77 10.23 8.90
CA LEU A 126 -14.93 11.41 9.12
C LEU A 126 -13.47 11.14 8.73
N GLN A 127 -12.96 9.95 9.00
CA GLN A 127 -11.61 9.55 8.63
C GLN A 127 -11.48 9.49 7.11
N LEU A 128 -12.39 8.82 6.42
CA LEU A 128 -12.42 8.78 4.95
C LEU A 128 -12.55 10.20 4.37
N GLY A 129 -13.46 11.01 4.92
CA GLY A 129 -13.67 12.39 4.51
C GLY A 129 -12.42 13.26 4.65
N ARG A 130 -11.65 13.13 5.75
CA ARG A 130 -10.38 13.84 5.94
C ARG A 130 -9.32 13.42 4.93
N GLN A 131 -9.25 12.13 4.59
CA GLN A 131 -8.31 11.66 3.57
C GLN A 131 -8.69 12.17 2.17
N VAL A 132 -9.98 12.10 1.82
CA VAL A 132 -10.51 12.67 0.57
C VAL A 132 -10.21 14.16 0.50
N GLN A 133 -10.43 14.91 1.58
CA GLN A 133 -10.10 16.34 1.65
C GLN A 133 -8.60 16.60 1.45
N ARG A 134 -7.72 15.77 2.02
CA ARG A 134 -6.28 15.88 1.83
C ARG A 134 -5.88 15.65 0.37
N VAL A 135 -6.45 14.63 -0.28
CA VAL A 135 -6.23 14.34 -1.71
C VAL A 135 -6.74 15.48 -2.58
N LEU A 136 -7.93 16.01 -2.31
CA LEU A 136 -8.49 17.18 -3.03
C LEU A 136 -7.62 18.42 -2.87
N THR A 137 -7.12 18.67 -1.66
CA THR A 137 -6.24 19.82 -1.39
C THR A 137 -4.92 19.68 -2.14
N LEU A 138 -4.34 18.48 -2.17
CA LEU A 138 -3.14 18.19 -2.97
C LEU A 138 -3.39 18.33 -4.46
N GLY A 139 -4.53 17.83 -4.97
CA GLY A 139 -4.93 17.99 -6.36
C GLY A 139 -5.03 19.46 -6.75
N ARG A 140 -5.68 20.28 -5.92
CA ARG A 140 -5.76 21.73 -6.13
C ARG A 140 -4.39 22.40 -6.12
N GLN A 141 -3.53 22.06 -5.15
CA GLN A 141 -2.16 22.59 -5.07
C GLN A 141 -1.33 22.20 -6.29
N PHE A 142 -1.53 20.99 -6.82
CA PHE A 142 -0.86 20.50 -8.00
C PHE A 142 -1.32 21.23 -9.26
N GLU A 143 -2.63 21.42 -9.45
CA GLU A 143 -3.17 22.20 -10.56
C GLU A 143 -2.66 23.66 -10.53
N THR A 144 -2.60 24.29 -9.36
CA THR A 144 -2.02 25.62 -9.23
C THR A 144 -0.53 25.63 -9.58
N ALA A 145 0.24 24.63 -9.13
CA ALA A 145 1.65 24.54 -9.43
C ALA A 145 1.92 24.30 -10.94
N ILE A 146 1.07 23.53 -11.63
CA ILE A 146 1.12 23.36 -13.08
C ILE A 146 0.75 24.65 -13.80
N ALA A 147 -0.29 25.36 -13.35
CA ALA A 147 -0.68 26.64 -13.95
C ALA A 147 0.45 27.68 -13.81
N ASP A 148 1.08 27.77 -12.64
CA ASP A 148 2.21 28.67 -12.35
C ASP A 148 3.45 28.33 -13.18
N SER A 149 3.67 27.06 -13.52
CA SER A 149 4.82 26.63 -14.32
C SER A 149 4.78 27.03 -15.79
N GLY A 150 3.64 27.52 -16.29
CA GLY A 150 3.44 27.86 -17.71
C GLY A 150 3.02 26.67 -18.59
N LEU A 151 3.01 25.44 -18.07
CA LEU A 151 2.50 24.25 -18.78
C LEU A 151 0.97 24.24 -18.93
N GLY A 152 0.26 25.11 -18.21
CA GLY A 152 -1.20 25.24 -18.24
C GLY A 152 -1.73 26.39 -19.12
N ALA A 153 -0.89 27.29 -19.63
CA ALA A 153 -1.32 28.45 -20.41
C ALA A 153 -0.37 28.78 -21.55
N SER A 154 -0.93 29.13 -22.72
CA SER A 154 -0.24 29.46 -23.98
C SER A 154 0.72 30.68 -23.95
N ARG A 155 1.07 31.20 -22.77
CA ARG A 155 2.00 32.34 -22.64
C ARG A 155 3.42 31.82 -22.43
N VAL A 156 4.20 31.85 -23.51
CA VAL A 156 5.62 31.48 -23.65
C VAL A 156 6.57 32.45 -22.90
N GLY A 157 6.17 32.94 -21.73
CA GLY A 157 6.79 34.13 -21.13
C GLY A 157 7.91 33.85 -20.13
N LYS A 158 7.66 32.98 -19.16
CA LYS A 158 8.58 32.65 -18.05
C LYS A 158 8.11 31.32 -17.47
N GLU A 159 8.75 30.24 -17.87
CA GLU A 159 8.52 28.93 -17.28
C GLU A 159 9.20 28.90 -15.90
N ASP A 160 8.39 28.89 -14.84
CA ASP A 160 8.91 28.74 -13.49
C ASP A 160 9.29 27.28 -13.25
N HIS A 161 10.52 26.92 -13.60
CA HIS A 161 11.07 25.58 -13.43
C HIS A 161 11.08 25.11 -11.95
N GLN A 162 11.05 26.05 -11.00
CA GLN A 162 10.87 25.77 -9.58
C GLN A 162 9.45 25.32 -9.23
N ALA A 163 8.43 25.84 -9.93
CA ALA A 163 7.05 25.40 -9.74
C ALA A 163 6.87 23.94 -10.17
N LEU A 164 7.59 23.50 -11.19
CA LEU A 164 7.60 22.10 -11.63
C LEU A 164 8.23 21.16 -10.61
N VAL A 165 9.33 21.54 -9.98
CA VAL A 165 9.93 20.75 -8.89
C VAL A 165 8.96 20.63 -7.72
N ARG A 166 8.20 21.69 -7.39
CA ARG A 166 7.13 21.63 -6.38
C ARG A 166 6.01 20.66 -6.83
N ALA A 167 5.59 20.72 -8.09
CA ALA A 167 4.59 19.81 -8.64
C ALA A 167 5.02 18.34 -8.54
N THR A 168 6.28 18.01 -8.85
CA THR A 168 6.82 16.65 -8.72
C THR A 168 6.79 16.16 -7.27
N ARG A 169 7.12 17.02 -6.29
CA ARG A 169 6.99 16.67 -4.86
C ARG A 169 5.54 16.43 -4.44
N LEU A 170 4.58 17.14 -5.02
CA LEU A 170 3.15 16.92 -4.77
C LEU A 170 2.67 15.58 -5.35
N ILE A 171 3.18 15.16 -6.51
CA ILE A 171 2.93 13.81 -7.07
C ILE A 171 3.45 12.73 -6.12
N LEU A 172 4.67 12.89 -5.60
CA LEU A 172 5.24 11.95 -4.62
C LEU A 172 4.42 11.92 -3.33
N ALA A 173 4.02 13.08 -2.81
CA ALA A 173 3.16 13.15 -1.63
C ALA A 173 1.79 12.47 -1.85
N PHE A 174 1.23 12.55 -3.07
CA PHE A 174 0.03 11.81 -3.44
C PHE A 174 0.28 10.30 -3.47
N ARG A 175 1.40 9.83 -4.04
CA ARG A 175 1.78 8.41 -4.04
C ARG A 175 1.97 7.87 -2.62
N ASP A 176 2.61 8.62 -1.74
CA ASP A 176 2.80 8.24 -0.34
C ASP A 176 1.48 8.09 0.39
N LEU A 177 0.49 8.95 0.08
CA LEU A 177 -0.85 8.82 0.65
C LEU A 177 -1.60 7.60 0.12
N MET A 178 -1.45 7.29 -1.16
CA MET A 178 -2.07 6.12 -1.77
C MET A 178 -1.39 4.81 -1.37
N ALA A 179 -0.11 4.82 -1.02
CA ALA A 179 0.64 3.67 -0.49
C ALA A 179 0.48 3.49 1.03
N GLY A 180 -0.14 4.43 1.73
CA GLY A 180 -0.44 4.33 3.15
C GLY A 180 -1.52 3.28 3.46
N ALA A 181 -1.65 2.90 4.73
CA ALA A 181 -2.63 1.90 5.20
C ALA A 181 -4.10 2.21 4.83
N GLN A 182 -4.40 3.48 4.55
CA GLN A 182 -5.74 3.99 4.23
C GLN A 182 -5.95 4.18 2.71
N GLY A 183 -4.90 3.99 1.90
CA GLY A 183 -4.93 4.09 0.45
C GLY A 183 -5.95 3.19 -0.27
N PRO A 184 -6.16 1.91 0.12
CA PRO A 184 -7.11 1.04 -0.59
C PRO A 184 -8.56 1.46 -0.35
N GLU A 185 -8.90 2.00 0.81
CA GLU A 185 -10.25 2.49 1.12
C GLU A 185 -10.57 3.79 0.38
N VAL A 186 -9.58 4.69 0.34
CA VAL A 186 -9.62 5.96 -0.40
C VAL A 186 -9.71 5.69 -1.91
N GLY A 187 -8.97 4.72 -2.44
CA GLY A 187 -8.98 4.35 -3.86
C GLY A 187 -10.29 3.73 -4.36
N ARG A 188 -11.19 3.27 -3.47
CA ARG A 188 -12.53 2.79 -3.86
C ARG A 188 -13.46 3.93 -4.27
N VAL A 189 -13.24 5.14 -3.78
CA VAL A 189 -14.07 6.32 -4.06
C VAL A 189 -13.87 6.79 -5.50
N ASP A 190 -14.95 6.87 -6.27
CA ASP A 190 -14.89 7.18 -7.70
C ASP A 190 -14.32 8.57 -7.99
N LEU A 191 -14.60 9.57 -7.14
CA LEU A 191 -14.00 10.90 -7.25
C LEU A 191 -12.46 10.85 -7.19
N ILE A 192 -11.89 9.98 -6.36
CA ILE A 192 -10.43 9.87 -6.25
C ILE A 192 -9.86 9.13 -7.45
N LYS A 193 -10.58 8.15 -8.00
CA LYS A 193 -10.20 7.52 -9.27
C LYS A 193 -10.17 8.52 -10.42
N THR A 194 -11.17 9.41 -10.51
CA THR A 194 -11.20 10.44 -11.55
C THR A 194 -10.09 11.47 -11.38
N ILE A 195 -9.81 11.92 -10.14
CA ILE A 195 -8.69 12.82 -9.84
C ILE A 195 -7.34 12.17 -10.16
N ARG A 196 -7.17 10.90 -9.79
CA ARG A 196 -5.95 10.14 -10.09
C ARG A 196 -5.68 10.11 -11.59
N GLY A 197 -6.65 9.72 -12.39
CA GLY A 197 -6.48 9.64 -13.84
C GLY A 197 -6.32 11.00 -14.51
N ARG A 198 -7.28 11.91 -14.29
CA ARG A 198 -7.34 13.18 -15.04
C ARG A 198 -6.36 14.25 -14.60
N ILE A 199 -5.97 14.24 -13.33
CA ILE A 199 -5.11 15.30 -12.77
C ILE A 199 -3.70 14.76 -12.58
N PHE A 200 -3.53 13.69 -11.81
CA PHE A 200 -2.20 13.21 -11.46
C PHE A 200 -1.51 12.43 -12.59
N GLU A 201 -2.16 11.46 -13.23
CA GLU A 201 -1.56 10.67 -14.32
C GLU A 201 -1.33 11.53 -15.57
N ASP A 202 -2.33 12.32 -15.99
CA ASP A 202 -2.19 13.27 -17.09
C ASP A 202 -1.15 14.37 -16.78
N GLY A 203 -1.13 14.89 -15.55
CA GLY A 203 -0.16 15.90 -15.12
C GLY A 203 1.26 15.35 -15.04
N GLU A 204 1.43 14.12 -14.56
CA GLU A 204 2.72 13.42 -14.54
C GLU A 204 3.29 13.25 -15.95
N ALA A 205 2.47 12.81 -16.91
CA ALA A 205 2.88 12.67 -18.30
C ALA A 205 3.35 14.01 -18.89
N ARG A 206 2.65 15.11 -18.60
CA ARG A 206 3.05 16.46 -19.04
C ARG A 206 4.38 16.91 -18.43
N VAL A 207 4.60 16.67 -17.15
CA VAL A 207 5.85 17.03 -16.46
C VAL A 207 7.02 16.20 -16.99
N LEU A 208 6.82 14.90 -17.26
CA LEU A 208 7.83 14.03 -17.88
C LEU A 208 8.19 14.49 -19.29
N ASP A 209 7.18 14.81 -20.10
CA ASP A 209 7.39 15.31 -21.46
C ASP A 209 8.15 16.62 -21.47
N PHE A 210 7.82 17.54 -20.56
CA PHE A 210 8.55 18.79 -20.38
C PHE A 210 10.02 18.53 -20.04
N ALA A 211 10.30 17.74 -18.99
CA ALA A 211 11.66 17.47 -18.56
C ALA A 211 12.50 16.75 -19.63
N ARG A 212 11.86 15.88 -20.45
CA ARG A 212 12.51 15.24 -21.61
C ARG A 212 12.76 16.20 -22.77
N ARG A 213 11.89 17.19 -22.98
CA ARG A 213 12.06 18.22 -24.03
C ARG A 213 13.18 19.18 -23.65
N THR A 214 13.20 19.67 -22.41
CA THR A 214 14.24 20.60 -21.94
C THR A 214 15.65 19.99 -21.99
N VAL A 215 15.80 18.70 -21.67
CA VAL A 215 17.09 18.00 -21.80
C VAL A 215 17.54 17.89 -23.26
N ARG A 216 16.61 17.64 -24.20
CA ARG A 216 16.90 17.59 -25.64
C ARG A 216 17.21 18.97 -26.23
N GLU A 217 16.47 19.99 -25.81
CA GLU A 217 16.71 21.38 -26.24
C GLU A 217 18.07 21.88 -25.75
N PHE A 218 18.48 21.53 -24.53
CA PHE A 218 19.82 21.83 -24.03
C PHE A 218 20.92 21.13 -24.86
N ALA A 219 20.71 19.87 -25.26
CA ALA A 219 21.62 19.17 -26.18
C ALA A 219 21.76 19.90 -27.52
N MET A 220 20.66 20.37 -28.12
CA MET A 220 20.69 21.09 -29.40
C MET A 220 21.21 22.53 -29.26
N SER A 221 20.95 23.21 -28.15
CA SER A 221 21.50 24.54 -27.88
C SER A 221 23.03 24.53 -27.77
N SER A 222 23.63 23.41 -27.38
CA SER A 222 25.09 23.22 -27.36
C SER A 222 25.70 22.99 -28.75
N LEU A 223 24.89 22.62 -29.75
CA LEU A 223 25.31 22.35 -31.14
C LEU A 223 25.43 23.63 -31.98
N ALA A 224 24.62 24.64 -31.67
CA ALA A 224 24.71 25.97 -32.27
C ALA A 224 25.98 26.67 -31.77
N GLY A 225 26.99 26.77 -32.64
CA GLY A 225 28.25 27.43 -32.32
C GLY A 225 28.08 28.90 -31.92
N PRO A 226 29.15 29.54 -31.38
CA PRO A 226 29.12 30.89 -30.83
C PRO A 226 28.71 32.00 -31.83
N THR A 227 28.63 31.69 -33.12
CA THR A 227 28.19 32.61 -34.17
C THR A 227 26.66 32.74 -34.28
N VAL A 228 25.88 31.88 -33.62
CA VAL A 228 24.40 31.88 -33.68
C VAL A 228 23.75 32.00 -32.30
N SER A 229 24.50 31.80 -31.21
CA SER A 229 24.01 32.00 -29.85
C SER A 229 24.10 33.48 -29.42
N ASN A 230 23.16 34.29 -29.91
CA ASN A 230 22.89 35.65 -29.40
C ASN A 230 22.33 35.68 -27.96
N GLY A 231 22.50 34.60 -27.18
CA GLY A 231 22.04 34.49 -25.80
C GLY A 231 22.96 35.26 -24.87
N THR A 232 22.39 36.12 -24.05
CA THR A 232 23.11 36.83 -22.98
C THR A 232 23.66 35.78 -21.99
N PHE A 233 24.74 36.08 -21.27
CA PHE A 233 25.27 35.19 -20.22
C PHE A 233 24.17 34.71 -19.23
N LYS A 234 23.22 35.59 -18.91
CA LYS A 234 22.02 35.28 -18.09
C LYS A 234 21.11 34.21 -18.70
N ASP A 235 21.03 34.12 -20.02
CA ASP A 235 20.19 33.15 -20.72
C ASP A 235 20.85 31.75 -20.68
N VAL A 236 22.19 31.70 -20.73
CA VAL A 236 22.97 30.46 -20.58
C VAL A 236 22.88 29.93 -19.15
N GLU A 237 23.00 30.80 -18.14
CA GLU A 237 22.82 30.44 -16.73
C GLU A 237 21.37 29.97 -16.45
N GLY A 238 20.38 30.65 -17.02
CA GLY A 238 18.97 30.26 -16.95
C GLY A 238 18.72 28.88 -17.58
N ASN A 239 19.32 28.57 -18.72
CA ASN A 239 19.23 27.26 -19.35
C ASN A 239 19.89 26.15 -18.52
N SER A 240 21.00 26.45 -17.84
CA SER A 240 21.65 25.52 -16.91
C SER A 240 20.77 25.24 -15.67
N ALA A 241 20.13 26.27 -15.11
CA ALA A 241 19.16 26.12 -14.02
C ALA A 241 17.92 25.30 -14.43
N ARG A 242 17.42 25.48 -15.66
CA ARG A 242 16.35 24.64 -16.22
C ARG A 242 16.79 23.19 -16.39
N PHE A 243 17.98 22.96 -16.94
CA PHE A 243 18.53 21.63 -17.11
C PHE A 243 18.68 20.88 -15.78
N THR A 244 19.28 21.51 -14.77
CA THR A 244 19.43 20.91 -13.43
C THR A 244 18.08 20.58 -12.79
N SER A 245 17.09 21.46 -12.92
CA SER A 245 15.73 21.18 -12.43
C SER A 245 15.04 20.05 -13.19
N ALA A 246 15.24 19.94 -14.51
CA ALA A 246 14.71 18.83 -15.31
C ALA A 246 15.35 17.49 -14.94
N CYS A 247 16.66 17.46 -14.71
CA CYS A 247 17.34 16.28 -14.17
C CYS A 247 16.81 15.90 -12.79
N HIS A 248 16.59 16.87 -11.90
CA HIS A 248 16.01 16.63 -10.58
C HIS A 248 14.58 16.07 -10.67
N ILE A 249 13.76 16.58 -11.59
CA ILE A 249 12.41 16.06 -11.86
C ILE A 249 12.47 14.62 -12.37
N LEU A 250 13.33 14.33 -13.36
CA LEU A 250 13.49 12.98 -13.90
C LEU A 250 14.00 11.99 -12.85
N TYR A 251 14.89 12.45 -11.96
CA TYR A 251 15.39 11.66 -10.84
C TYR A 251 14.29 11.37 -9.80
N LEU A 252 13.54 12.39 -9.38
CA LEU A 252 12.47 12.23 -8.39
C LEU A 252 11.30 11.39 -8.90
N LEU A 253 11.06 11.39 -10.21
CA LEU A 253 9.96 10.67 -10.83
C LEU A 253 10.35 9.28 -11.35
N SER A 254 11.65 9.03 -11.50
CA SER A 254 12.21 7.68 -11.63
C SER A 254 12.35 7.04 -10.26
N PRO A 255 12.32 5.71 -10.14
CA PRO A 255 11.27 4.77 -10.50
C PRO A 255 10.01 4.95 -9.64
N ALA A 256 8.85 4.66 -10.25
CA ALA A 256 7.60 4.51 -9.53
C ALA A 256 7.33 3.01 -9.35
N PRO A 257 6.87 2.53 -8.17
CA PRO A 257 6.24 1.23 -8.13
C PRO A 257 5.14 1.22 -9.20
N ARG A 258 5.18 0.21 -10.08
CA ARG A 258 3.99 -0.25 -10.80
C ARG A 258 2.84 -0.21 -9.80
N ILE A 259 1.78 0.46 -10.20
CA ILE A 259 0.35 0.49 -9.82
C ILE A 259 -0.16 -0.41 -8.64
N ASP A 260 0.61 -1.36 -8.13
CA ASP A 260 0.33 -2.33 -7.06
C ASP A 260 0.75 -1.90 -5.64
N GLY A 261 1.18 -0.65 -5.42
CA GLY A 261 1.23 -0.05 -4.08
C GLY A 261 2.25 -0.63 -3.08
N ALA A 262 3.15 -1.54 -3.51
CA ALA A 262 4.27 -1.98 -2.70
C ALA A 262 5.38 -0.93 -2.71
N LYS A 263 5.84 -0.51 -1.51
CA LYS A 263 7.00 0.39 -1.38
C LYS A 263 8.24 -0.32 -1.92
N MET A 264 8.96 0.29 -2.85
CA MET A 264 10.28 -0.21 -3.28
C MET A 264 11.26 -0.13 -2.10
N VAL A 265 12.11 -1.16 -1.98
CA VAL A 265 13.26 -1.14 -1.07
C VAL A 265 14.32 -0.22 -1.68
N GLU A 266 15.03 0.56 -0.86
CA GLU A 266 16.02 1.56 -1.32
C GLU A 266 17.11 0.97 -2.25
N ALA A 267 17.36 -0.33 -2.16
CA ALA A 267 18.35 -1.05 -2.97
C ALA A 267 17.91 -1.29 -4.43
N ASP A 268 16.62 -1.24 -4.75
CA ASP A 268 16.09 -1.50 -6.10
C ASP A 268 15.88 -0.21 -6.91
N PHE A 269 16.26 0.95 -6.37
CA PHE A 269 16.07 2.24 -7.03
C PHE A 269 17.08 2.42 -8.18
N GLU A 270 16.62 2.22 -9.41
CA GLU A 270 17.36 2.57 -10.61
C GLU A 270 16.67 3.76 -11.33
N PRO A 271 17.35 4.90 -11.53
CA PRO A 271 16.74 6.06 -12.15
C PRO A 271 16.66 5.94 -13.68
N GLU A 272 15.81 5.04 -14.17
CA GLU A 272 15.68 4.70 -15.60
C GLU A 272 15.41 5.92 -16.50
N TYR A 273 14.51 6.82 -16.09
CA TYR A 273 14.16 7.99 -16.89
C TYR A 273 15.32 8.98 -17.03
N LEU A 274 16.10 9.17 -15.98
CA LEU A 274 17.28 10.01 -16.00
C LEU A 274 18.37 9.36 -16.85
N LEU A 275 18.64 8.06 -16.65
CA LEU A 275 19.66 7.33 -17.39
C LEU A 275 19.39 7.35 -18.90
N ARG A 276 18.14 7.12 -19.31
CA ARG A 276 17.75 7.17 -20.73
C ARG A 276 17.89 8.58 -21.31
N ALA A 277 17.53 9.61 -20.55
CA ALA A 277 17.68 11.00 -20.99
C ALA A 277 19.16 11.40 -21.11
N LEU A 278 20.01 11.01 -20.16
CA LEU A 278 21.44 11.26 -20.18
C LEU A 278 22.15 10.49 -21.31
N GLN A 279 21.75 9.25 -21.57
CA GLN A 279 22.28 8.48 -22.70
C GLN A 279 22.00 9.17 -24.04
N SER A 280 20.77 9.67 -24.23
CA SER A 280 20.40 10.45 -25.42
C SER A 280 21.17 11.78 -25.49
N TYR A 281 21.36 12.47 -24.36
CA TYR A 281 22.17 13.67 -24.29
C TYR A 281 23.62 13.40 -24.69
N LEU A 282 24.26 12.35 -24.14
CA LEU A 282 25.64 11.99 -24.44
C LEU A 282 25.82 11.64 -25.92
N GLN A 283 24.92 10.86 -26.51
CA GLN A 283 24.94 10.55 -27.94
C GLN A 283 24.87 11.81 -28.81
N SER A 284 23.99 12.75 -28.46
CA SER A 284 23.87 14.04 -29.17
C SER A 284 25.07 14.97 -28.94
N ALA A 285 25.66 14.94 -27.75
CA ALA A 285 26.83 15.76 -27.41
C ALA A 285 28.09 15.26 -28.14
N ILE A 286 28.28 13.94 -28.23
CA ILE A 286 29.41 13.34 -28.95
C ILE A 286 29.35 13.73 -30.43
N THR A 287 28.20 13.55 -31.09
CA THR A 287 28.02 13.91 -32.51
C THR A 287 28.15 15.42 -32.74
N SER A 288 27.70 16.24 -31.80
CA SER A 288 27.90 17.69 -31.81
C SER A 288 29.37 18.07 -31.72
N SER A 289 30.09 17.53 -30.74
CA SER A 289 31.49 17.84 -30.50
C SER A 289 32.38 17.43 -31.66
N SER A 290 32.12 16.28 -32.29
CA SER A 290 32.88 15.84 -33.46
C SER A 290 32.62 16.75 -34.67
N ALA A 291 31.38 17.17 -34.89
CA ALA A 291 31.03 18.13 -35.94
C ALA A 291 31.60 19.53 -35.66
N ALA A 292 31.66 19.96 -34.41
CA ALA A 292 32.27 21.24 -34.01
C ALA A 292 33.78 21.23 -34.22
N ILE A 293 34.47 20.13 -33.85
CA ILE A 293 35.90 19.93 -34.12
C ILE A 293 36.13 19.94 -35.64
N GLY A 294 35.32 19.21 -36.42
CA GLY A 294 35.43 19.21 -37.88
C GLY A 294 35.28 20.61 -38.48
N ARG A 295 34.33 21.42 -38.00
CA ARG A 295 34.18 22.82 -38.42
C ARG A 295 35.35 23.71 -37.99
N ALA A 296 35.85 23.55 -36.77
CA ALA A 296 37.00 24.33 -36.27
C ALA A 296 38.28 24.02 -37.06
N LEU A 297 38.53 22.74 -37.34
CA LEU A 297 39.66 22.31 -38.17
C LEU A 297 39.50 22.79 -39.62
N ALA A 298 38.29 22.80 -40.17
CA ALA A 298 38.02 23.34 -41.51
C ALA A 298 38.10 24.88 -41.59
N GLN A 299 38.01 25.59 -40.46
CA GLN A 299 38.16 27.06 -40.40
C GLN A 299 39.62 27.52 -40.23
N LEU A 300 40.51 26.63 -39.80
CA LEU A 300 41.94 26.92 -39.63
C LEU A 300 42.59 27.49 -40.92
N PRO A 301 42.35 26.92 -42.12
CA PRO A 301 42.93 27.43 -43.36
C PRO A 301 42.47 28.84 -43.73
N LEU A 302 41.24 29.23 -43.34
CA LEU A 302 40.74 30.59 -43.54
C LEU A 302 41.46 31.59 -42.63
N LEU A 303 41.71 31.23 -41.37
CA LEU A 303 42.45 32.08 -40.44
C LEU A 303 43.90 32.28 -40.92
N GLU A 304 44.57 31.20 -41.32
CA GLU A 304 45.92 31.26 -41.88
C GLU A 304 45.98 32.17 -43.10
N ARG A 305 45.01 32.07 -44.01
CA ARG A 305 44.91 32.96 -45.16
C ARG A 305 44.80 34.43 -44.74
N THR A 306 43.91 34.76 -43.80
CA THR A 306 43.73 36.15 -43.34
C THR A 306 44.99 36.72 -42.68
N MET A 307 45.71 35.90 -41.90
CA MET A 307 46.97 36.34 -41.27
C MET A 307 48.07 36.56 -42.31
N VAL A 308 48.18 35.69 -43.33
CA VAL A 308 49.17 35.85 -44.41
C VAL A 308 48.84 37.08 -45.26
N GLU A 309 47.56 37.32 -45.56
CA GLU A 309 47.10 38.55 -46.24
C GLU A 309 47.48 39.81 -45.45
N GLU A 310 47.30 39.81 -44.12
CA GLU A 310 47.68 40.93 -43.26
C GLU A 310 49.20 41.17 -43.23
N ILE A 311 50.01 40.10 -43.12
CA ILE A 311 51.48 40.19 -43.13
C ILE A 311 51.98 40.74 -44.46
N LEU A 312 51.35 40.35 -45.58
CA LEU A 312 51.68 40.86 -46.91
C LEU A 312 51.27 42.33 -47.08
N ASN A 313 50.13 42.75 -46.53
CA ASN A 313 49.63 44.12 -46.60
C ASN A 313 50.44 45.10 -45.73
N ARG A 314 50.94 44.67 -44.57
CA ARG A 314 51.80 45.49 -43.68
C ARG A 314 53.18 45.75 -44.26
N GLY A 315 53.65 44.88 -45.16
CA GLY A 315 54.97 44.98 -45.79
C GLY A 315 56.13 44.81 -44.80
N GLY A 316 57.36 44.75 -45.33
CA GLY A 316 58.59 44.61 -44.53
C GLY A 316 59.42 43.36 -44.85
N VAL A 317 60.39 43.06 -43.99
CA VAL A 317 61.35 41.95 -44.17
C VAL A 317 60.62 40.61 -44.19
N SER A 318 59.64 40.39 -43.29
CA SER A 318 58.87 39.15 -43.20
C SER A 318 58.07 38.85 -44.47
N ALA A 319 57.44 39.86 -45.09
CA ALA A 319 56.74 39.71 -46.36
C ALA A 319 57.70 39.39 -47.54
N ARG A 320 58.93 39.93 -47.50
CA ARG A 320 59.96 39.69 -48.52
C ARG A 320 60.54 38.27 -48.40
N THR A 321 60.78 37.80 -47.18
CA THR A 321 61.24 36.43 -46.89
C THR A 321 60.18 35.40 -47.25
N LEU A 322 58.90 35.66 -46.95
CA LEU A 322 57.80 34.77 -47.35
C LEU A 322 57.66 34.66 -48.87
N ARG A 323 57.90 35.74 -49.63
CA ARG A 323 57.92 35.69 -51.10
C ARG A 323 59.14 34.96 -51.66
N SER A 324 60.33 35.12 -51.06
CA SER A 324 61.55 34.46 -51.54
C SER A 324 61.57 32.95 -51.22
N GLN A 325 60.92 32.52 -50.13
CA GLN A 325 60.86 31.12 -49.68
C GLN A 325 59.53 30.43 -50.02
N LYS A 326 58.72 30.98 -50.93
CA LYS A 326 57.36 30.48 -51.22
C LYS A 326 57.31 28.99 -51.57
N GLU A 327 58.27 28.49 -52.35
CA GLU A 327 58.30 27.09 -52.78
C GLU A 327 58.75 26.14 -51.66
N ALA A 328 59.61 26.60 -50.75
CA ALA A 328 60.00 25.83 -49.57
C ALA A 328 58.80 25.69 -48.61
N VAL A 329 58.12 26.80 -48.32
CA VAL A 329 56.89 26.81 -47.50
C VAL A 329 55.80 25.93 -48.10
N ARG A 330 55.62 25.96 -49.42
CA ARG A 330 54.68 25.08 -50.12
C ARG A 330 54.98 23.59 -49.92
N GLN A 331 56.25 23.20 -50.05
CA GLN A 331 56.68 21.82 -49.90
C GLN A 331 56.58 21.35 -48.45
N GLU A 332 56.98 22.19 -47.50
CA GLU A 332 56.90 21.91 -46.07
C GLU A 332 55.46 21.76 -45.60
N ILE A 333 54.55 22.65 -45.98
CA ILE A 333 53.11 22.51 -45.64
C ILE A 333 52.55 21.21 -46.22
N LYS A 334 52.84 20.92 -47.50
CA LYS A 334 52.40 19.66 -48.13
C LYS A 334 52.95 18.45 -47.37
N GLN A 335 54.21 18.48 -46.96
CA GLN A 335 54.85 17.39 -46.22
C GLN A 335 54.26 17.24 -44.81
N CYS A 336 53.99 18.35 -44.11
CA CYS A 336 53.37 18.35 -42.78
C CYS A 336 51.96 17.76 -42.81
N VAL A 337 51.14 18.10 -43.81
CA VAL A 337 49.79 17.53 -43.96
C VAL A 337 49.87 16.03 -44.28
N MET A 338 50.79 15.62 -45.17
CA MET A 338 51.00 14.20 -45.52
C MET A 338 51.65 13.38 -44.39
N GLN A 339 52.29 14.04 -43.43
CA GLN A 339 52.81 13.42 -42.22
C GLN A 339 51.73 13.33 -41.13
N GLY A 340 50.86 14.34 -41.03
CA GLY A 340 49.71 14.35 -40.14
C GLY A 340 48.62 13.32 -40.51
N SER A 341 48.44 13.03 -41.80
CA SER A 341 47.53 11.98 -42.27
C SER A 341 48.00 10.55 -41.90
N LYS A 342 49.28 10.40 -41.54
CA LYS A 342 49.84 9.16 -40.99
C LYS A 342 49.74 9.21 -39.47
N THR A 343 48.52 9.15 -38.93
CA THR A 343 48.32 9.10 -37.47
C THR A 343 49.05 7.90 -36.85
N PRO A 344 49.61 8.01 -35.62
CA PRO A 344 50.23 6.88 -34.94
C PRO A 344 49.17 5.82 -34.59
N GLN A 345 49.38 4.59 -35.06
CA GLN A 345 48.59 3.39 -34.78
C GLN A 345 48.69 2.98 -33.29
N ILE A 346 48.04 3.70 -32.37
CA ILE A 346 47.98 3.26 -30.96
C ILE A 346 46.58 2.74 -30.61
N MET A 347 45.56 2.95 -31.45
CA MET A 347 44.20 2.43 -31.21
C MET A 347 43.45 2.10 -32.51
N ALA A 348 43.89 1.08 -33.24
CA ALA A 348 43.06 0.45 -34.27
C ALA A 348 43.47 -1.01 -34.44
N ASP A 349 42.75 -1.88 -33.72
CA ASP A 349 42.73 -3.30 -33.99
C ASP A 349 42.11 -3.54 -35.38
N GLY A 350 42.83 -4.28 -36.22
CA GLY A 350 42.36 -4.95 -37.44
C GLY A 350 41.40 -4.23 -38.41
N SER A 351 41.91 -3.35 -39.26
CA SER A 351 41.50 -3.32 -40.68
C SER A 351 42.56 -2.64 -41.55
N THR A 352 43.40 -3.45 -42.20
CA THR A 352 44.30 -3.02 -43.27
C THR A 352 43.47 -2.65 -44.51
N GLY A 353 43.44 -1.37 -44.82
CA GLY A 353 42.82 -0.87 -46.04
C GLY A 353 42.60 0.63 -46.00
N ALA A 354 43.67 1.42 -46.05
CA ALA A 354 43.54 2.81 -46.48
C ALA A 354 43.12 2.78 -47.95
N THR A 355 41.84 2.99 -48.22
CA THR A 355 41.29 3.12 -49.56
C THR A 355 41.99 4.28 -50.30
N GLU A 356 42.30 4.12 -51.59
CA GLU A 356 42.91 5.18 -52.43
C GLU A 356 42.10 6.49 -52.40
N GLU A 357 40.81 6.43 -52.07
CA GLU A 357 39.96 7.61 -51.83
C GLU A 357 40.41 8.43 -50.61
N ALA A 358 40.89 7.80 -49.54
CA ALA A 358 41.38 8.51 -48.36
C ALA A 358 42.68 9.25 -48.66
N THR A 359 43.62 8.63 -49.38
CA THR A 359 44.86 9.29 -49.81
C THR A 359 44.57 10.45 -50.77
N ASN A 360 43.62 10.28 -51.70
CA ASN A 360 43.17 11.34 -52.60
C ASN A 360 42.43 12.47 -51.85
N SER A 361 41.71 12.17 -50.76
CA SER A 361 41.06 13.17 -49.91
C SER A 361 42.09 14.04 -49.19
N TRP A 362 43.13 13.44 -48.62
CA TRP A 362 44.20 14.18 -47.95
C TRP A 362 45.08 14.97 -48.92
N GLU A 363 45.28 14.49 -50.16
CA GLU A 363 45.93 15.28 -51.21
C GLU A 363 45.11 16.52 -51.62
N ARG A 364 43.78 16.39 -51.68
CA ARG A 364 42.88 17.53 -51.92
C ARG A 364 42.90 18.52 -50.77
N GLU A 365 42.88 18.06 -49.52
CA GLU A 365 42.98 18.92 -48.34
C GLU A 365 44.35 19.61 -48.23
N ALA A 366 45.44 18.90 -48.51
CA ALA A 366 46.77 19.48 -48.60
C ALA A 366 46.82 20.57 -49.68
N ALA A 367 46.19 20.35 -50.84
CA ALA A 367 46.08 21.37 -51.89
C ALA A 367 45.23 22.58 -51.45
N VAL A 368 44.21 22.39 -50.61
CA VAL A 368 43.38 23.47 -50.06
C VAL A 368 44.15 24.28 -49.01
N MET A 369 44.87 23.65 -48.08
CA MET A 369 45.71 24.34 -47.08
C MET A 369 46.91 25.06 -47.72
N VAL A 370 47.56 24.41 -48.69
CA VAL A 370 48.59 25.09 -49.50
C VAL A 370 47.95 26.23 -50.29
N GLY A 371 46.77 26.03 -50.85
CA GLY A 371 46.03 27.05 -51.61
C GLY A 371 45.62 28.25 -50.75
N SER A 372 45.25 28.06 -49.49
CA SER A 372 44.85 29.14 -48.59
C SER A 372 46.03 30.05 -48.21
N VAL A 373 47.22 29.47 -48.04
CA VAL A 373 48.46 30.21 -47.75
C VAL A 373 49.08 30.82 -49.01
N MET A 374 49.05 30.10 -50.14
CA MET A 374 49.69 30.51 -51.39
C MET A 374 48.85 31.46 -52.26
N ALA A 375 47.52 31.43 -52.18
CA ALA A 375 46.63 32.33 -52.91
C ALA A 375 46.96 33.83 -52.72
N PRO A 376 47.22 34.33 -51.50
CA PRO A 376 47.60 35.73 -51.30
C PRO A 376 49.06 36.06 -51.66
N LEU A 377 49.94 35.06 -51.76
CA LEU A 377 51.35 35.22 -52.15
C LEU A 377 51.56 35.47 -53.66
N GLY A 378 50.51 35.32 -54.46
CA GLY A 378 50.54 35.52 -55.92
C GLY A 378 51.12 34.32 -56.68
N ARG A 379 50.66 34.15 -57.93
CA ARG A 379 51.09 33.07 -58.82
C ARG A 379 52.59 33.11 -59.09
#